data_AF-A0A534QMM1-F1
#
_entry.id   AF-A0A534QMM1-F1
#
_cell.length_a   1.000
_cell.length_b   1.000
_cell.length_c   1.000
_cell.angle_alpha   90.00
_cell.angle_beta   90.00
_cell.angle_gamma   90.00
#
_symmetry.space_group_name_H-M   'P 1'
#
loop_
_entity.id
_entity.type
_entity.pdbx_description
1 polymer ?
#
loop_
_entity_poly.entity_id
_entity_poly.type
_entity_poly.pdbx_seq_one_letter_code
_entity_poly.pdbx_strand_id
1 'polypeptide(L)' 'MYASDYPHWDGDWPESTKHLRTRDDLSDESRAKIAGTNASRFYRLPA' A
#
# COMPACT_ATOMS: atom_id res chain seq x y z
N MET A 1 -5.83 2.12 2.78
CA MET A 1 -4.78 1.16 3.15
C MET A 1 -4.64 0.22 1.97
N TYR A 2 -3.43 -0.02 1.50
CA TYR A 2 -3.18 -0.97 0.42
C TYR A 2 -3.10 -2.41 0.96
N ALA A 3 -3.50 -3.39 0.15
CA ALA A 3 -3.34 -4.82 0.39
C ALA A 3 -3.00 -5.48 -0.94
N SER A 4 -2.09 -6.46 -0.94
CA SER A 4 -1.66 -7.17 -2.15
C SER A 4 -2.56 -8.33 -2.54
N ASP A 5 -3.40 -8.80 -1.62
CA ASP A 5 -4.24 -10.00 -1.73
C ASP A 5 -3.46 -11.27 -2.16
N TYR A 6 -2.16 -11.34 -1.83
CA TYR A 6 -1.35 -12.52 -2.13
C TYR A 6 -1.83 -13.75 -1.33
N PRO A 7 -1.90 -14.96 -1.92
CA PRO A 7 -1.48 -15.35 -3.28
C PRO A 7 -2.66 -15.51 -4.27
N HIS A 8 -3.69 -14.67 -4.20
CA HIS A 8 -4.83 -14.80 -5.12
C HIS A 8 -4.40 -14.67 -6.60
N TRP A 9 -5.14 -15.37 -7.47
CA TRP A 9 -4.82 -15.55 -8.89
C TRP A 9 -4.96 -14.27 -9.72
N ASP A 10 -5.75 -13.32 -9.23
CA ASP A 10 -5.99 -12.00 -9.79
C ASP A 10 -5.14 -10.90 -9.12
N GLY A 11 -4.19 -11.29 -8.26
CA GLY A 11 -3.23 -10.39 -7.64
C GLY A 11 -2.03 -10.05 -8.53
N ASP A 12 -1.38 -8.92 -8.22
CA ASP A 12 -0.25 -8.38 -8.99
C ASP A 12 1.13 -8.87 -8.51
N TRP A 13 1.21 -9.95 -7.73
CA TRP A 13 2.51 -10.44 -7.25
C TRP A 13 3.41 -10.87 -8.43
N PRO A 14 4.72 -10.53 -8.42
CA PRO A 14 5.49 -9.87 -7.36
C PRO A 14 5.48 -8.34 -7.38
N GLU A 15 4.83 -7.70 -8.34
CA GLU A 15 4.84 -6.26 -8.61
C GLU A 15 3.70 -5.47 -7.93
N SER A 16 3.16 -6.00 -6.84
CA SER A 16 1.88 -5.55 -6.30
C SER A 16 1.85 -4.06 -5.90
N THR A 17 2.99 -3.51 -5.49
CA THR A 17 3.11 -2.08 -5.11
C THR A 17 3.39 -1.13 -6.27
N LYS A 18 3.66 -1.63 -7.48
CA LYS A 18 4.09 -0.82 -8.63
C LYS A 18 3.13 0.33 -8.92
N HIS A 19 1.84 0.03 -9.02
CA HIS A 19 0.79 1.02 -9.29
C HIS A 19 0.72 2.13 -8.24
N LEU A 20 0.92 1.80 -6.95
CA LEU A 20 0.95 2.80 -5.88
C LEU A 20 2.22 3.65 -5.93
N ARG A 21 3.36 3.09 -6.35
CA ARG A 21 4.66 3.79 -6.37
C ARG A 21 4.82 4.73 -7.56
N THR A 22 4.27 4.39 -8.72
CA THR A 22 4.48 5.13 -9.98
C THR A 22 3.37 6.13 -10.31
N ARG A 23 2.39 6.32 -9.40
CA ARG A 23 1.33 7.32 -9.57
C ARG A 23 1.86 8.72 -9.24
N ASP A 24 1.98 9.58 -10.25
CA ASP A 24 2.49 10.95 -10.10
C ASP A 24 1.43 11.94 -9.57
N ASP A 25 0.17 11.54 -9.56
CA ASP A 25 -0.97 12.33 -9.10
C ASP A 25 -1.25 12.20 -7.59
N LEU A 26 -0.42 11.44 -6.87
CA LEU A 26 -0.47 11.31 -5.41
C LEU A 26 0.63 12.13 -4.75
N SER A 27 0.25 12.96 -3.77
CA SER A 27 1.24 13.54 -2.86
C SER A 27 1.97 12.46 -2.06
N ASP A 28 3.20 12.74 -1.64
CA ASP A 28 3.98 11.81 -0.82
C ASP A 28 3.29 11.47 0.50
N GLU A 29 2.61 12.43 1.11
CA GLU A 29 1.82 12.21 2.33
C GLU A 29 0.67 11.21 2.09
N SER A 30 -0.06 11.36 0.98
CA SER A 30 -1.14 10.45 0.62
C SER A 30 -0.60 9.06 0.32
N ARG A 31 0.52 8.97 -0.41
CA ARG A 31 1.19 7.70 -0.72
C ARG A 31 1.62 6.98 0.57
N ALA A 32 2.20 7.68 1.54
CA ALA A 32 2.58 7.12 2.84
C ALA A 32 1.37 6.62 3.64
N LYS A 33 0.25 7.36 3.63
CA LYS A 33 -1.03 6.93 4.23
C LYS A 33 -1.55 5.65 3.63
N ILE A 34 -1.55 5.54 2.30
CA ILE A 34 -2.04 4.34 1.61
C ILE A 34 -1.09 3.15 1.87
N ALA A 35 0.22 3.38 1.78
CA ALA A 35 1.25 2.36 1.88
C ALA A 35 1.42 1.77 3.28
N GLY A 36 1.21 2.53 4.36
CA GLY A 36 1.44 1.96 5.70
C GLY A 36 0.99 2.76 6.92
N THR A 37 0.94 4.10 6.88
CA THR A 37 0.65 4.84 8.13
C THR A 37 -0.80 4.67 8.59
N ASN A 38 -1.75 4.50 7.65
CA ASN A 38 -3.11 4.10 8.00
C ASN A 38 -3.17 2.70 8.63
N ALA A 39 -2.38 1.74 8.12
CA ALA A 39 -2.31 0.38 8.69
C ALA A 39 -1.75 0.42 10.10
N SER A 40 -0.65 1.13 10.29
CA SER A 40 0.02 1.30 11.57
C SER A 40 -0.92 1.87 12.62
N ARG A 41 -1.67 2.94 12.29
CA ARG A 41 -2.67 3.54 13.18
C ARG A 41 -3.83 2.59 13.47
N PHE A 42 -4.38 1.95 12.43
CA PHE A 42 -5.57 1.10 12.56
C PHE A 42 -5.30 -0.16 13.38
N TYR A 43 -4.18 -0.84 13.12
CA TYR A 43 -3.79 -2.07 13.82
C TYR A 43 -2.93 -1.83 15.07
N ARG A 44 -2.61 -0.58 15.41
CA ARG A 44 -1.74 -0.20 16.53
C ARG A 44 -0.38 -0.92 16.46
N LEU A 45 0.22 -0.92 15.27
CA LEU A 45 1.53 -1.55 15.05
C LEU A 45 2.61 -0.76 15.81
N PRO A 46 3.64 -1.45 16.34
CA PRO A 46 4.79 -0.78 16.93
C PRO A 46 5.51 0.06 15.86
N ALA A 47 6.08 1.17 16.32
CA ALA A 47 6.90 2.06 15.49
C ALA A 47 8.27 1.43 15.16
#